data_AF-A0A246B677-F1
#
_entry.id   AF-A0A246B677-F1
#
_cell.length_a   1.000
_cell.length_b   1.000
_cell.length_c   1.000
_cell.angle_alpha   90.00
_cell.angle_beta   90.00
_cell.angle_gamma   90.00
#
_symmetry.space_group_name_H-M   'P 1'
#
loop_
_entity.id
_entity.type
_entity.pdbx_description
1 polymer ?
#
loop_
_entity_poly.entity_id
_entity_poly.type
_entity_poly.pdbx_seq_one_letter_code
_entity_poly.pdbx_strand_id
1 'polypeptide(L)' 'VITFKEIIDICEKETGKKAIINSHGAVENQSPFDTFSDQSLSNEKAKKEGFQFLEVHDWMKKLIHHYCSL' A
#
# COMPACT_ATOMS: atom_id res chain seq x y z
N VAL A 1 -3.27 10.09 2.84
CA VAL A 1 -3.69 9.00 1.93
C VAL A 1 -2.46 8.53 1.20
N ILE A 2 -2.25 7.22 1.11
CA ILE A 2 -1.13 6.62 0.37
C ILE A 2 -1.68 6.03 -0.93
N THR A 3 -0.90 6.06 -2.01
CA THR A 3 -1.30 5.47 -3.31
C THR A 3 -0.60 4.13 -3.55
N PHE A 4 -1.13 3.29 -4.44
CA PHE A 4 -0.44 2.07 -4.86
C PHE A 4 0.94 2.35 -5.48
N LYS A 5 1.05 3.43 -6.26
CA LYS A 5 2.32 3.86 -6.83
C LYS A 5 3.35 4.16 -5.74
N GLU A 6 2.95 4.90 -4.71
CA GLU A 6 3.83 5.23 -3.59
C GLU A 6 4.26 4.00 -2.80
N ILE A 7 3.35 3.04 -2.59
CA ILE A 7 3.67 1.73 -1.98
C ILE A 7 4.77 1.02 -2.79
N ILE A 8 4.64 0.97 -4.12
CA ILE A 8 5.64 0.37 -5.00
C ILE A 8 6.98 1.12 -4.89
N ASP A 9 6.96 2.45 -4.96
CA ASP A 9 8.16 3.28 -4.88
C ASP A 9 8.91 3.06 -3.54
N ILE A 10 8.20 2.88 -2.43
CA ILE A 10 8.80 2.52 -1.12
C ILE A 10 9.45 1.13 -1.18
N CYS A 11 8.77 0.13 -1.74
CA CYS A 11 9.32 -1.21 -1.90
C CYS A 11 10.58 -1.22 -2.76
N GLU A 12 10.57 -0.53 -3.91
CA GLU A 12 11.74 -0.44 -4.79
C GLU A 12 12.92 0.24 -4.11
N LYS A 13 12.67 1.33 -3.39
CA LYS A 13 13.70 2.07 -2.65
C LYS A 13 14.36 1.20 -1.58
N GLU A 14 13.56 0.52 -0.75
CA GLU A 14 14.10 -0.25 0.38
C GLU A 14 14.73 -1.58 -0.05
N THR A 15 14.28 -2.17 -1.17
CA THR A 15 14.83 -3.45 -1.67
C THR A 15 15.95 -3.29 -2.71
N GLY A 16 16.10 -2.09 -3.30
CA GLY A 16 16.99 -1.85 -4.43
C GLY A 16 16.56 -2.56 -5.73
N LYS A 17 15.35 -3.14 -5.76
CA LYS A 17 14.80 -3.87 -6.91
C LYS A 17 13.79 -2.99 -7.65
N LYS A 18 13.52 -3.32 -8.92
CA LYS A 18 12.47 -2.68 -9.73
C LYS A 18 11.29 -3.60 -9.92
N ALA A 19 10.09 -3.07 -9.70
CA ALA A 19 8.84 -3.77 -9.93
C ALA A 19 8.59 -3.90 -11.44
N ILE A 20 8.23 -5.10 -11.88
CA ILE A 20 7.77 -5.34 -13.25
C ILE A 20 6.26 -5.13 -13.26
N ILE A 21 5.82 -3.96 -13.72
CA ILE A 21 4.41 -3.56 -13.72
C ILE A 21 3.83 -3.77 -15.11
N ASN A 22 2.72 -4.50 -15.20
CA ASN A 22 1.89 -4.55 -16.39
C ASN A 22 0.63 -3.72 -16.15
N SER A 23 0.40 -2.70 -16.98
CA SER A 23 -0.76 -1.80 -16.87
C SER A 23 -2.08 -2.45 -17.32
N HIS A 24 -2.02 -3.57 -18.03
CA HIS A 24 -3.19 -4.30 -18.50
C HIS A 24 -3.12 -5.74 -18.03
N GLY A 25 -3.83 -6.03 -16.94
CA GLY A 25 -4.06 -7.40 -16.47
C GLY A 25 -5.02 -8.16 -17.39
N ALA A 26 -4.91 -9.50 -17.39
CA ALA A 26 -5.81 -10.35 -18.15
C ALA A 26 -7.26 -10.18 -17.63
N VAL A 27 -8.24 -10.11 -18.54
CA VAL A 27 -9.64 -9.79 -18.20
C VAL A 27 -10.21 -10.83 -17.23
N GLU A 28 -9.79 -12.08 -17.35
CA GLU A 28 -10.14 -13.20 -16.48
C GLU A 28 -9.66 -13.04 -15.02
N ASN A 29 -8.67 -12.19 -14.78
CA ASN A 29 -8.11 -11.92 -13.45
C ASN A 29 -8.63 -10.62 -12.84
N GLN A 30 -9.50 -9.89 -13.55
CA GLN A 30 -10.10 -8.67 -13.01
C GLN A 30 -11.07 -9.04 -11.88
N SER A 31 -10.93 -8.34 -10.75
CA SER A 31 -11.85 -8.52 -9.63
C SER A 31 -13.26 -8.10 -10.07
N PRO A 32 -14.31 -8.91 -9.83
CA PRO A 32 -15.69 -8.50 -10.09
C PRO A 32 -16.15 -7.38 -9.15
N PHE A 33 -15.33 -7.05 -8.14
CA PHE A 33 -15.56 -5.99 -7.17
C PHE A 33 -14.64 -4.77 -7.36
N ASP A 34 -13.90 -4.71 -8.48
CA ASP A 34 -13.05 -3.55 -8.75
C ASP A 34 -13.97 -2.35 -9.02
N THR A 35 -14.21 -1.54 -7.99
CA THR A 35 -14.94 -0.28 -8.15
C THR A 35 -14.00 0.69 -8.85
N PHE A 36 -14.45 1.29 -9.96
CA PHE A 36 -13.67 2.21 -10.81
C PHE A 36 -13.19 3.53 -10.16
N SER A 37 -13.17 3.62 -8.84
CA SER A 37 -12.82 4.84 -8.10
C SER A 37 -11.96 4.52 -6.88
N ASP A 38 -10.98 5.38 -6.63
CA ASP A 38 -10.18 5.34 -5.41
C ASP A 38 -11.06 5.40 -4.16
N GLN A 39 -10.91 4.42 -3.27
CA GLN A 39 -11.60 4.40 -1.99
C GLN A 39 -10.60 4.54 -0.84
N SER A 40 -10.97 5.35 0.16
CA SER A 40 -10.23 5.43 1.42
C SER A 40 -11.21 5.56 2.58
N LEU A 41 -10.85 4.97 3.72
CA LEU A 41 -11.61 5.07 4.96
C LEU A 41 -10.91 6.01 5.92
N SER A 42 -11.63 7.03 6.39
CA SER A 42 -11.13 7.94 7.42
C SER A 42 -11.11 7.24 8.78
N ASN A 43 -10.01 7.41 9.52
CA ASN A 43 -9.88 6.96 10.91
C ASN A 43 -10.18 8.08 11.93
N GLU A 44 -10.69 9.24 11.50
CA GLU A 44 -10.93 10.39 12.38
C GLU A 44 -11.84 10.06 13.57
N LYS A 45 -12.91 9.28 13.35
CA LYS A 45 -13.82 8.88 14.43
C LYS A 45 -13.06 8.09 15.52
N ALA A 46 -12.24 7.13 15.12
CA ALA A 46 -11.45 6.35 16.08
C ALA A 46 -10.39 7.20 16.78
N LYS A 47 -9.71 8.11 16.05
CA LYS A 47 -8.76 9.05 16.65
C LYS A 47 -9.42 9.93 17.72
N LYS A 48 -10.67 10.39 17.50
CA LYS A 48 -11.45 11.15 18.49
C LYS A 48 -11.78 10.37 19.76
N GLU A 49 -11.94 9.05 19.66
CA GLU A 49 -12.16 8.15 20.80
C GLU A 49 -10.85 7.74 21.50
N GLY A 50 -9.70 8.31 21.11
CA GLY A 50 -8.40 8.07 21.76
C GLY A 50 -7.58 6.91 21.19
N PHE A 51 -8.02 6.28 20.09
CA PHE A 51 -7.22 5.26 19.41
C PHE A 51 -6.02 5.88 18.69
N GLN A 52 -4.88 5.20 18.76
CA GLN A 52 -3.66 5.58 18.07
C GLN A 52 -3.38 4.60 16.92
N PHE A 53 -2.86 5.13 15.83
CA PHE A 53 -2.53 4.37 14.63
C PHE A 53 -1.10 4.74 14.21
N LEU A 54 -0.35 3.76 13.72
CA LEU A 54 0.93 4.02 13.08
C LEU A 54 0.68 4.43 11.63
N GLU A 55 1.33 5.49 11.17
CA GLU A 55 1.23 5.94 9.78
C GLU A 55 2.05 5.01 8.87
N VAL A 56 1.58 4.75 7.65
CA VAL A 56 2.19 3.76 6.74
C VAL A 56 3.67 4.02 6.52
N HIS A 57 4.05 5.28 6.37
CA HIS A 57 5.44 5.73 6.20
C HIS A 57 6.35 5.37 7.36
N ASP A 58 5.82 5.17 8.58
CA ASP A 58 6.61 4.88 9.77
C ASP A 58 6.93 3.38 9.92
N TRP A 59 5.96 2.51 9.59
CA TRP A 59 6.09 1.07 9.83
C TRP A 59 6.46 0.26 8.58
N MET A 60 6.14 0.75 7.38
CA MET A 60 6.26 -0.04 6.15
C MET A 60 7.70 -0.44 5.84
N LYS A 61 8.68 0.44 6.09
CA LYS A 61 10.10 0.12 5.93
C LYS A 61 10.51 -1.11 6.74
N LYS A 62 10.14 -1.16 8.02
CA LYS A 62 10.46 -2.28 8.91
C LYS A 62 9.81 -3.57 8.42
N LEU A 63 8.58 -3.48 7.91
CA LEU A 63 7.87 -4.64 7.36
C LEU A 63 8.57 -5.18 6.11
N ILE A 64 9.01 -4.32 5.20
CA ILE A 64 9.74 -4.72 3.99
C ILE A 64 11.04 -5.43 4.37
N HIS A 65 11.82 -4.83 5.27
CA HIS A 65 13.10 -5.42 5.71
C HIS A 65 12.89 -6.78 6.35
N HIS A 66 11.84 -6.93 7.18
CA HIS A 66 11.48 -8.21 7.79
C HIS A 66 11.22 -9.32 6.75
N TYR A 67 10.40 -9.05 5.73
CA TYR A 67 10.06 -10.08 4.72
C TYR A 67 11.13 -10.28 3.65
N CYS A 68 11.95 -9.26 3.40
CA CYS A 68 13.03 -9.33 2.41
C CYS A 68 14.38 -9.77 3.01
N SER A 69 14.45 -10.00 4.33
CA SER A 69 15.68 -10.33 5.06
C SER A 69 16.82 -9.33 4.80
N LEU A 70 16.49 -8.03 4.85
CA LEU A 70 17.40 -6.90 4.62
C LEU A 70 17.90 -6.30 5.93
#